data_AF-A0A9P8S5I6-F1
#
_entry.id   AF-A0A9P8S5I6-F1
#
_cell.length_a   1.000
_cell.length_b   1.000
_cell.length_c   1.000
_cell.angle_alpha   90.00
_cell.angle_beta   90.00
_cell.angle_gamma   90.00
#
_symmetry.space_group_name_H-M   'P 1'
#
loop_
_entity.id
_entity.type
_entity.pdbx_description
1 polymer ?
#
loop_
_entity_poly.entity_id
_entity_poly.type
_entity_poly.pdbx_seq_one_letter_code
_entity_poly.pdbx_strand_id
1 'polypeptide(L)'
;MRLSTHVVLASASSALALLIDTPPEATRGSPLNITWKLDPEQVVFYLSNNNASYWPIGFANINDKSVTAQVPTTYSYNTGHIIAFTNDGLGPVGASQEFPVN
;
A
#
# COMPACT_ATOMS: atom_id res chain seq x y z
N MET A 1 -10.18 -51.00 -1.81
CA MET A 1 -9.05 -50.05 -1.62
C MET A 1 -9.65 -48.65 -1.54
N ARG A 2 -9.69 -48.04 -0.35
CA ARG A 2 -10.29 -46.71 -0.12
C ARG A 2 -9.21 -45.66 -0.30
N LEU A 3 -9.32 -44.80 -1.32
CA LEU A 3 -8.52 -43.57 -1.39
C LEU A 3 -9.40 -42.41 -0.93
N SER A 4 -9.13 -41.94 0.29
CA SER A 4 -9.63 -40.66 0.79
C SER A 4 -8.77 -39.56 0.21
N THR A 5 -9.27 -38.83 -0.78
CA THR A 5 -8.61 -37.62 -1.28
C THR A 5 -9.03 -36.48 -0.36
N HIS A 6 -8.16 -36.12 0.59
CA HIS A 6 -8.28 -34.86 1.32
C HIS A 6 -7.91 -33.74 0.36
N VAL A 7 -8.91 -33.10 -0.25
CA VAL A 7 -8.69 -31.82 -0.94
C VAL A 7 -8.54 -30.77 0.16
N VAL A 8 -7.31 -30.56 0.61
CA VAL A 8 -6.93 -29.33 1.30
C VAL A 8 -6.84 -28.28 0.20
N LEU A 9 -7.94 -27.56 -0.05
CA LEU A 9 -7.88 -26.38 -0.88
C LEU A 9 -7.21 -25.29 -0.04
N ALA A 10 -5.96 -25.01 -0.41
CA ALA A 10 -5.11 -24.01 0.20
C ALA A 10 -5.85 -22.68 0.33
N SER A 11 -5.74 -22.08 1.51
CA SER A 11 -6.13 -20.70 1.81
C SER A 11 -5.52 -19.80 0.73
N ALA A 12 -6.36 -19.20 -0.12
CA ALA A 12 -5.92 -18.16 -1.03
C ALA A 12 -5.34 -17.02 -0.18
N SER A 13 -4.01 -16.91 -0.21
CA SER A 13 -3.24 -15.86 0.44
C SER A 13 -3.84 -14.52 0.04
N SER A 14 -4.21 -13.72 1.05
CA SER A 14 -4.87 -12.43 0.97
C SER A 14 -4.44 -11.64 -0.26
N ALA A 15 -5.32 -11.62 -1.27
CA ALA A 15 -5.13 -10.80 -2.46
C ALA A 15 -5.11 -9.33 -2.03
N LEU A 16 -4.14 -8.57 -2.54
CA LEU A 16 -4.07 -7.12 -2.48
C LEU A 16 -5.44 -6.53 -2.87
N ALA A 17 -6.27 -6.21 -1.88
CA ALA A 17 -7.63 -5.74 -2.10
C ALA A 17 -7.62 -4.25 -2.48
N LEU A 18 -6.76 -3.47 -1.85
CA LEU A 18 -6.72 -2.02 -2.03
C LEU A 18 -6.00 -1.63 -3.33
N LEU A 19 -6.77 -1.22 -4.33
CA LEU A 19 -6.25 -0.56 -5.52
C LEU A 19 -5.95 0.90 -5.19
N ILE A 20 -4.66 1.22 -5.08
CA ILE A 20 -4.17 2.58 -4.86
C ILE A 20 -3.92 3.21 -6.23
N ASP A 21 -4.54 4.35 -6.50
CA ASP A 21 -4.27 5.08 -7.74
C ASP A 21 -2.82 5.59 -7.71
N THR A 22 -2.11 5.40 -8.82
CA THR A 22 -0.70 5.78 -8.92
C THR A 22 -0.60 7.29 -9.12
N PRO A 23 0.10 8.03 -8.23
CA PRO A 23 0.35 9.44 -8.44
C PRO A 23 1.18 9.67 -9.71
N PRO A 24 0.97 10.76 -10.45
CA PRO A 24 1.79 11.08 -11.62
C PRO A 24 3.25 11.40 -11.23
N GLU A 25 3.44 12.05 -10.09
CA GLU A 25 4.73 12.36 -9.49
C GLU A 25 4.55 12.67 -7.99
N ALA A 26 5.65 12.67 -7.25
CA ALA A 26 5.69 13.17 -5.88
C ALA A 26 6.92 14.05 -5.66
N THR A 27 6.84 15.00 -4.74
CA THR A 27 7.97 15.89 -4.41
C THR A 27 8.31 15.76 -2.94
N ARG A 28 9.61 15.60 -2.62
CA ARG A 28 10.11 15.49 -1.25
C ARG A 28 9.75 16.72 -0.43
N GLY A 29 9.27 16.48 0.79
CA GLY A 29 8.78 17.54 1.68
C GLY A 29 7.46 18.18 1.24
N SER A 30 6.82 17.66 0.20
CA SER A 30 5.52 18.16 -0.28
C SER A 30 4.38 17.19 0.05
N PRO A 31 3.16 17.71 0.18
CA PRO A 31 1.97 16.88 0.30
C PRO A 31 1.75 16.04 -0.97
N LEU A 32 1.28 14.81 -0.79
CA LEU A 32 0.90 13.88 -1.84
C LEU A 32 -0.53 13.42 -1.59
N ASN A 33 -1.42 13.64 -2.55
CA ASN A 33 -2.78 13.12 -2.46
C ASN A 33 -2.81 11.67 -2.95
N ILE A 34 -3.25 10.77 -2.08
CA ILE A 34 -3.40 9.34 -2.37
C ILE A 34 -4.90 9.05 -2.41
N THR A 35 -5.36 8.36 -3.45
CA THR A 35 -6.75 7.89 -3.59
C THR A 35 -6.79 6.39 -3.78
N TRP A 36 -7.88 5.76 -3.32
CA TRP A 36 -8.06 4.32 -3.46
C TRP A 36 -9.54 3.95 -3.59
N LYS A 37 -9.81 2.73 -4.07
CA LYS A 37 -11.16 2.33 -4.50
C LYS A 37 -11.90 1.38 -3.55
N LEU A 38 -11.23 0.71 -2.62
CA LEU A 38 -11.87 -0.20 -1.66
C LEU A 38 -11.86 0.34 -0.22
N ASP A 39 -12.75 -0.15 0.65
CA ASP A 39 -12.90 0.35 2.02
C ASP A 39 -12.25 -0.61 3.04
N PRO A 40 -10.94 -0.48 3.34
CA PRO A 40 -10.30 -1.21 4.43
C PRO A 40 -10.63 -0.55 5.77
N GLU A 41 -10.62 -1.32 6.87
CA GLU A 41 -11.01 -0.81 8.19
C GLU A 41 -10.13 0.34 8.72
N GLN A 42 -8.84 0.30 8.40
CA GLN A 42 -7.89 1.39 8.63
C GLN A 42 -6.60 1.04 7.90
N VAL A 43 -5.98 2.01 7.23
CA VAL A 43 -4.74 1.77 6.48
C VAL A 43 -3.66 2.78 6.80
N VAL A 44 -2.43 2.27 6.82
CA VAL A 44 -1.20 3.05 6.89
C VAL A 44 -0.51 2.95 5.54
N PHE A 45 -0.18 4.10 4.97
CA PHE A 45 0.52 4.20 3.71
C PHE A 45 2.02 4.36 3.96
N TYR A 46 2.79 3.59 3.22
CA TYR A 46 4.23 3.66 3.18
C TYR A 46 4.70 3.95 1.77
N LEU A 47 5.73 4.78 1.66
CA LEU A 47 6.52 4.91 0.44
C LEU A 47 7.64 3.89 0.47
N SER A 48 7.89 3.19 -0.63
CA SER A 48 9.02 2.29 -0.80
C SER A 48 9.58 2.43 -2.22
N ASN A 49 10.87 2.18 -2.39
CA ASN A 49 11.50 2.06 -3.72
C ASN A 49 11.74 0.58 -4.09
N ASN A 50 12.02 -0.26 -3.08
CA ASN A 50 12.61 -1.58 -3.28
C ASN A 50 11.92 -2.69 -2.48
N ASN A 51 10.79 -2.41 -1.81
CA ASN A 51 10.12 -3.33 -0.89
C ASN A 51 10.96 -3.81 0.31
N ALA A 52 12.13 -3.20 0.56
CA ALA A 52 12.98 -3.53 1.69
C ALA A 52 13.02 -2.39 2.73
N SER A 53 12.80 -1.15 2.28
CA SER A 53 12.73 0.01 3.14
C SER A 53 11.39 0.71 2.97
N TYR A 54 10.77 1.07 4.10
CA TYR A 54 9.43 1.63 4.17
C TYR A 54 9.46 2.93 4.95
N TRP A 55 8.93 3.99 4.35
CA TRP A 55 8.76 5.27 5.02
C TRP A 55 7.28 5.53 5.25
N PRO A 56 6.82 5.72 6.49
CA PRO A 56 5.43 6.06 6.74
C PRO A 56 5.14 7.45 6.16
N ILE A 57 4.10 7.55 5.33
CA ILE A 57 3.74 8.80 4.65
C ILE A 57 2.35 9.30 5.02
N GLY A 58 1.46 8.44 5.52
CA GLY A 58 0.13 8.85 5.92
C GLY A 58 -0.69 7.73 6.54
N PHE A 59 -1.80 8.09 7.17
CA PHE A 59 -2.79 7.17 7.71
C PHE A 59 -4.18 7.60 7.21
N ALA A 60 -5.05 6.65 6.91
CA ALA A 60 -6.43 6.95 6.55
C ALA A 60 -7.42 6.04 7.26
N ASN A 61 -8.62 6.59 7.50
CA ASN A 61 -9.77 5.85 8.01
C ASN A 61 -10.66 5.38 6.85
N ILE A 62 -11.54 4.40 7.14
CA ILE A 62 -12.49 3.76 6.19
C ILE A 62 -13.15 4.71 5.20
N ASN A 63 -13.64 5.86 5.68
CA ASN A 63 -14.60 6.66 4.92
C ASN A 63 -13.95 7.71 4.01
N ASP A 64 -12.64 7.92 4.10
CA ASP A 64 -12.02 9.12 3.52
C ASP A 64 -11.75 8.94 2.01
N LYS A 65 -11.60 7.69 1.51
CA LYS A 65 -11.27 7.28 0.11
C LYS A 65 -10.08 7.99 -0.54
N SER A 66 -9.48 8.91 0.21
CA SER A 66 -8.41 9.80 -0.15
C SER A 66 -7.72 10.26 1.13
N VAL A 67 -6.42 10.52 1.05
CA VAL A 67 -5.65 11.12 2.12
C VAL A 67 -4.54 11.99 1.55
N THR A 68 -4.26 13.10 2.21
CA THR A 68 -3.05 13.87 1.95
C THR A 68 -1.93 13.32 2.83
N ALA A 69 -1.02 12.59 2.20
CA ALA A 69 0.22 12.08 2.79
C ALA A 69 1.33 13.12 2.69
N GLN A 70 2.40 12.95 3.47
CA GLN A 70 3.62 13.76 3.40
C GLN A 70 4.78 12.92 2.89
N VAL A 71 5.43 13.37 1.82
CA VAL A 71 6.63 12.73 1.29
C VAL A 71 7.82 13.12 2.16
N PRO A 72 8.53 12.19 2.82
CA PRO A 72 9.64 12.52 3.69
C PRO A 72 10.79 13.17 2.92
N THR A 73 11.37 14.23 3.48
CA THR A 73 12.59 14.85 2.92
C THR A 73 13.80 13.93 2.99
N THR A 74 13.78 12.94 3.88
CA THR A 74 14.81 11.91 4.02
C THR A 74 14.73 10.81 2.96
N TYR A 75 13.66 10.78 2.15
CA TYR A 75 13.53 9.82 1.07
C TYR A 75 14.58 10.12 -0.01
N SER A 76 15.51 9.20 -0.22
CA SER A 76 16.71 9.45 -1.05
C SER A 76 16.60 8.90 -2.47
N TYR A 77 15.47 8.28 -2.82
CA TYR A 77 15.26 7.65 -4.12
C TYR A 77 14.51 8.58 -5.08
N ASN A 78 14.75 8.42 -6.38
CA ASN A 78 14.11 9.21 -7.43
C ASN A 78 12.85 8.53 -8.00
N THR A 79 12.52 7.33 -7.52
CA THR A 79 11.29 6.62 -7.82
C THR A 79 10.76 5.99 -6.55
N GLY A 80 9.46 5.72 -6.51
CA GLY A 80 8.85 4.96 -5.43
C GLY A 80 7.46 4.47 -5.80
N HIS A 81 6.91 3.61 -4.96
CA HIS A 81 5.53 3.16 -5.00
C HIS A 81 4.96 3.18 -3.59
N ILE A 82 3.64 3.35 -3.51
CA ILE A 82 2.91 3.38 -2.26
C ILE A 82 2.49 1.95 -1.94
N ILE A 83 2.64 1.57 -0.67
CA ILE A 83 2.13 0.31 -0.14
C ILE A 83 1.22 0.62 1.05
N ALA A 84 0.04 0.02 1.06
CA ALA A 84 -0.88 0.09 2.18
C ALA A 84 -0.79 -1.18 3.02
N PHE A 85 -0.72 -1.00 4.33
CA PHE A 85 -0.89 -2.05 5.33
C PHE A 85 -2.10 -1.71 6.18
N THR A 86 -2.74 -2.71 6.77
CA THR A 86 -3.75 -2.45 7.80
C THR A 86 -3.08 -1.96 9.07
N ASN A 87 -3.83 -1.24 9.90
CA ASN A 87 -3.28 -0.60 11.11
C ASN A 87 -2.73 -1.61 12.16
N ASP A 88 -3.21 -2.85 12.15
CA ASP A 88 -2.68 -3.96 12.95
C ASP A 88 -1.40 -4.57 12.37
N GLY A 89 -0.86 -3.99 11.29
CA GLY A 89 0.38 -4.44 10.63
C GLY A 89 0.20 -5.66 9.74
N LEU A 90 -1.03 -6.11 9.53
CA LEU A 90 -1.32 -7.15 8.52
C LEU A 90 -1.24 -6.53 7.12
N GLY A 91 -0.62 -7.21 6.17
CA GLY A 91 -0.48 -6.69 4.82
C GLY A 91 0.75 -7.21 4.09
N PRO A 92 1.02 -6.72 2.88
CA PRO A 92 0.37 -5.56 2.23
C PRO A 92 -1.06 -5.84 1.78
N VAL A 93 -1.95 -4.86 1.98
CA VAL A 93 -3.34 -4.91 1.48
C VAL A 93 -3.52 -4.16 0.18
N GLY A 94 -2.56 -3.34 -0.25
CA GLY A 94 -2.57 -2.69 -1.55
C GLY A 94 -1.22 -2.09 -1.92
N ALA A 95 -1.07 -1.80 -3.21
CA ALA A 95 0.09 -1.10 -3.73
C ALA A 95 -0.29 -0.24 -4.94
N SER A 96 0.43 0.86 -5.15
CA SER A 96 0.44 1.59 -6.42
C SER A 96 1.47 1.00 -7.38
N GLN A 97 1.46 1.46 -8.63
CA GLN A 97 2.62 1.29 -9.51
C GLN A 97 3.76 2.22 -9.07
N GLU A 98 4.95 2.00 -9.63
CA GLU A 98 6.08 2.92 -9.45
C GLU A 98 5.80 4.26 -10.15
N PHE A 99 6.21 5.36 -9.49
CA PHE A 99 6.12 6.73 -9.98
C PHE A 99 7.39 7.52 -9.63
N PRO A 100 7.70 8.60 -10.36
CA PRO A 100 8.86 9.44 -10.08
C PRO A 100 8.71 10.25 -8.79
N VAL A 101 9.83 10.43 -8.09
CA VAL A 101 9.96 11.24 -6.86
C VAL A 101 11.06 12.29 -7.03
N ASN A 102 10.70 13.57 -6.90
CA ASN A 102 11.58 14.73 -7.12
C ASN A 102 12.04 15.38 -5.82
#